data_AF-H0JTF5-F1
#
_entry.id   AF-H0JTF5-F1
#
_cell.length_a   1.000
_cell.length_b   1.000
_cell.length_c   1.000
_cell.angle_alpha   90.00
_cell.angle_beta   90.00
_cell.angle_gamma   90.00
#
_symmetry.space_group_name_H-M   'P 1'
#
loop_
_entity.id
_entity.type
_entity.pdbx_description
1 polymer ?
#
loop_
_entity_poly.entity_id
_entity_poly.type
_entity_poly.pdbx_seq_one_letter_code
_entity_poly.pdbx_strand_id
1 'polypeptide(L)' 'MTTTEAWRALDAHRDEIAAVSLRELFAIEPQRAQALTSHAGDLVVDFSKQRLTGRTLELLLQLAEQTGVAAAREAM' A
#
# COMPACT_ATOMS: atom_id res chain seq x y z
N MET A 1 -7.63 -15.96 -2.85
CA MET A 1 -7.09 -14.64 -2.45
C MET A 1 -8.18 -13.76 -1.85
N THR A 2 -9.37 -13.64 -2.44
CA THR A 2 -10.46 -12.77 -1.93
C THR A 2 -11.12 -13.24 -0.62
N THR A 3 -10.77 -14.43 -0.13
CA THR A 3 -11.32 -15.03 1.08
C THR A 3 -10.44 -14.85 2.32
N THR A 4 -9.26 -14.24 2.17
CA THR A 4 -8.35 -14.02 3.30
C THR A 4 -8.86 -12.92 4.22
N GLU A 5 -8.39 -12.90 5.47
CA GLU A 5 -8.75 -11.85 6.42
C GLU A 5 -8.20 -10.49 5.99
N ALA A 6 -6.95 -10.45 5.51
CA ALA A 6 -6.34 -9.24 4.99
C ALA A 6 -7.11 -8.66 3.79
N TRP A 7 -7.69 -9.51 2.93
CA TRP A 7 -8.53 -9.04 1.83
C TRP A 7 -9.81 -8.37 2.33
N ARG A 8 -10.52 -8.97 3.29
CA ARG A 8 -11.71 -8.35 3.89
C ARG A 8 -11.39 -7.03 4.58
N ALA A 9 -10.25 -6.97 5.29
CA ALA A 9 -9.79 -5.75 5.93
C ALA A 9 -9.43 -4.65 4.91
N LEU A 10 -8.80 -4.99 3.79
CA LEU A 10 -8.57 -4.05 2.68
C LEU A 10 -9.86 -3.53 2.07
N ASP A 11 -10.86 -4.40 1.90
CA ASP A 11 -12.16 -4.02 1.32
C ASP A 11 -12.89 -3.01 2.21
N ALA A 12 -12.91 -3.25 3.53
CA ALA A 12 -13.44 -2.31 4.50
C ALA A 12 -12.64 -0.99 4.53
N HIS A 13 -11.31 -1.08 4.58
CA HIS A 13 -10.42 0.09 4.60
C HIS A 13 -10.56 0.95 3.34
N ARG A 14 -10.78 0.34 2.17
CA ARG A 14 -11.08 1.06 0.91
C ARG A 14 -12.31 1.94 1.09
N ASP A 15 -13.38 1.42 1.70
CA ASP A 15 -14.61 2.16 1.90
C ASP A 15 -14.42 3.30 2.93
N GLU A 16 -13.64 3.06 3.98
CA GLU A 16 -13.27 4.08 4.99
C GLU A 16 -12.53 5.26 4.37
N ILE A 17 -11.62 5.02 3.43
CA ILE A 17 -10.81 6.09 2.80
C ILE A 17 -11.35 6.56 1.45
N ALA A 18 -12.53 6.08 1.01
CA ALA A 18 -13.05 6.32 -0.34
C ALA A 18 -13.20 7.82 -0.66
N ALA A 19 -13.59 8.62 0.34
CA ALA A 19 -13.76 10.07 0.23
C ALA A 19 -12.44 10.86 0.34
N VAL A 20 -11.35 10.23 0.80
CA VAL A 20 -10.08 10.91 1.02
C VAL A 20 -9.42 11.23 -0.32
N SER A 21 -9.14 12.51 -0.55
CA SER A 21 -8.44 12.98 -1.73
C SER A 21 -6.92 12.91 -1.57
N LEU A 22 -6.21 12.80 -2.69
CA LEU A 22 -4.75 12.92 -2.68
C LEU A 22 -4.29 14.27 -2.13
N ARG A 23 -5.02 15.36 -2.39
CA ARG A 23 -4.67 16.68 -1.86
C ARG A 23 -4.69 16.70 -0.33
N GLU A 24 -5.70 16.08 0.28
CA GLU A 24 -5.76 15.94 1.75
C GLU A 24 -4.62 15.08 2.28
N LEU A 25 -4.29 13.96 1.63
CA LEU A 25 -3.15 13.12 2.04
C LEU A 25 -1.83 13.90 2.01
N PHE A 26 -1.59 14.71 0.98
CA PHE A 26 -0.39 15.56 0.92
C PHE A 26 -0.42 16.71 1.93
N ALA A 27 -1.61 17.21 2.30
CA ALA A 27 -1.74 18.24 3.33
C ALA A 27 -1.45 17.69 4.74
N ILE A 28 -1.92 16.47 5.03
CA ILE A 28 -1.74 15.80 6.34
C ILE A 28 -0.34 15.19 6.47
N GLU A 29 0.25 14.71 5.37
CA GLU A 29 1.59 14.14 5.33
C GLU A 29 2.50 14.91 4.34
N PRO A 30 3.02 16.11 4.70
CA PRO A 30 3.82 16.92 3.78
C PRO A 30 5.09 16.23 3.26
N GLN A 31 5.64 15.28 4.02
CA GLN A 31 6.83 14.50 3.67
C GLN A 31 6.51 13.19 2.93
N ARG A 32 5.26 12.97 2.55
CA ARG A 32 4.79 11.73 1.91
C ARG A 32 5.55 11.36 0.64
N ALA A 33 5.91 12.35 -0.18
CA ALA A 33 6.73 12.12 -1.37
C ALA A 33 8.03 11.41 -1.03
N GLN A 34 8.73 11.89 0.00
CA GLN A 34 9.97 11.28 0.46
C GLN A 34 9.74 9.92 1.11
N ALA A 35 8.69 9.79 1.95
CA ALA A 35 8.38 8.54 2.66
C ALA A 35 7.93 7.40 1.73
N LEU A 36 7.29 7.72 0.59
CA LEU A 36 6.76 6.75 -0.36
C LEU A 36 7.56 6.69 -1.67
N THR A 37 8.76 7.25 -1.69
CA THR A 37 9.72 7.05 -2.78
C THR A 37 10.66 5.90 -2.43
N SER A 38 10.87 5.00 -3.36
CA SER A 38 11.84 3.92 -3.28
C SER A 38 12.86 4.01 -4.41
N HIS A 39 14.09 3.60 -4.14
CA HIS A 39 15.18 3.57 -5.11
C HIS A 39 15.57 2.11 -5.39
N ALA A 40 15.73 1.77 -6.66
CA ALA A 40 16.18 0.45 -7.11
C ALA A 40 17.22 0.62 -8.22
N GLY A 41 18.51 0.67 -7.83
CA GLY A 41 19.58 1.10 -8.72
C GLY A 41 19.33 2.53 -9.19
N ASP A 42 19.36 2.75 -10.50
CA ASP A 42 19.11 4.06 -11.11
C ASP A 42 17.61 4.42 -11.20
N LEU A 43 16.71 3.49 -10.83
CA LEU A 43 15.27 3.71 -10.86
C LEU A 43 14.78 4.42 -9.59
N VAL A 44 13.99 5.47 -9.78
CA VAL A 44 13.22 6.14 -8.72
C VAL A 44 11.74 5.81 -8.90
N VAL A 45 11.15 5.16 -7.90
CA VAL A 45 9.73 4.79 -7.90
C VAL A 45 8.99 5.57 -6.83
N ASP A 46 8.12 6.48 -7.25
CA ASP A 46 7.33 7.35 -6.36
C ASP A 46 5.89 6.85 -6.24
N PHE A 47 5.53 6.29 -5.07
CA PHE A 47 4.18 5.83 -4.75
C PHE A 47 3.31 6.92 -4.08
N SER A 48 3.83 8.13 -3.88
CA SER A 48 3.15 9.17 -3.08
C SER A 48 1.81 9.64 -3.66
N LYS A 49 1.62 9.49 -4.97
CA LYS A 49 0.40 9.87 -5.70
C LYS A 49 -0.67 8.77 -5.71
N GLN A 50 -0.51 7.73 -4.88
CA GLN A 50 -1.53 6.71 -4.62
C GLN A 50 -2.33 7.07 -3.37
N ARG A 51 -3.60 6.61 -3.27
CA ARG A 51 -4.42 6.70 -2.03
C ARG A 51 -3.97 5.67 -1.00
N LEU A 52 -2.70 5.76 -0.61
CA LEU A 52 -2.11 4.91 0.43
C LEU A 52 -2.11 5.66 1.75
N THR A 53 -2.26 4.95 2.84
CA THR A 53 -1.93 5.41 4.19
C THR A 53 -0.98 4.39 4.80
N GLY A 54 -0.39 4.69 5.95
CA GLY A 54 0.36 3.67 6.70
C GLY A 54 -0.46 2.38 6.89
N ARG A 55 -1.74 2.53 7.23
CA ARG A 55 -2.68 1.39 7.36
C ARG A 55 -2.90 0.64 6.04
N THR A 56 -2.97 1.36 4.92
CA THR A 56 -3.15 0.71 3.61
C THR A 56 -1.96 -0.19 3.26
N LEU A 57 -0.74 0.30 3.50
CA LEU A 57 0.48 -0.47 3.27
C LEU A 57 0.56 -1.71 4.17
N GLU A 58 0.25 -1.56 5.46
CA GLU A 58 0.21 -2.68 6.40
C GLU A 58 -0.72 -3.80 5.92
N LEU A 59 -1.94 -3.44 5.52
CA LEU A 59 -2.94 -4.41 5.04
C LEU A 59 -2.54 -5.07 3.71
N LEU A 60 -1.94 -4.32 2.79
CA LEU A 60 -1.41 -4.88 1.54
C LEU A 60 -0.27 -5.88 1.78
N LEU A 61 0.63 -5.57 2.73
CA LEU A 61 1.72 -6.49 3.11
C LEU A 61 1.19 -7.74 3.81
N GLN A 62 0.20 -7.61 4.69
CA GLN A 62 -0.49 -8.76 5.29
C GLN A 62 -1.16 -9.65 4.24
N LEU A 63 -1.76 -9.05 3.20
CA LEU A 63 -2.33 -9.82 2.09
C LEU A 63 -1.23 -10.57 1.31
N ALA A 64 -0.09 -9.92 1.05
CA ALA A 64 1.04 -10.54 0.38
C ALA A 64 1.60 -11.72 1.18
N GLU A 65 1.66 -11.59 2.51
CA GLU A 65 2.05 -12.68 3.42
C GLU A 65 1.03 -13.83 3.38
N GLN A 66 -0.26 -13.55 3.59
CA GLN A 66 -1.32 -14.56 3.60
C GLN A 66 -1.50 -15.29 2.26
N THR A 67 -1.00 -14.72 1.17
CA THR A 67 -1.05 -15.31 -0.17
C THR A 67 0.29 -15.88 -0.65
N GLY A 68 1.33 -15.84 0.18
CA GLY A 68 2.60 -16.50 -0.08
C GLY A 68 3.45 -15.86 -1.17
N VAL A 69 3.37 -14.54 -1.36
CA VAL A 69 4.09 -13.82 -2.43
C VAL A 69 5.61 -14.04 -2.35
N ALA A 70 6.17 -14.02 -1.12
CA ALA A 70 7.61 -14.24 -0.94
C ALA A 70 8.04 -15.66 -1.35
N ALA A 71 7.26 -16.67 -0.96
CA ALA A 71 7.52 -18.07 -1.34
C ALA A 71 7.38 -18.28 -2.86
N ALA A 72 6.38 -17.65 -3.49
CA ALA A 72 6.21 -17.71 -4.94
C ALA A 72 7.41 -17.09 -5.67
N ARG A 73 7.92 -15.95 -5.19
CA ARG A 73 9.13 -15.31 -5.72
C ARG A 73 10.37 -16.22 -5.62
N GLU A 74 10.54 -16.93 -4.50
CA GLU A 74 11.69 -17.82 -4.29
C GLU A 74 11.64 -19.10 -5.12
N ALA A 75 10.46 -19.49 -5.60
CA ALA A 75 10.26 -20.66 -6.44
C ALA A 75 10.43 -20.41 -7.95
N MET A 76 10.66 -19.16 -8.38
CA MET A 76 10.89 -18.74 -9.78
C MET A 76 12.37 -18.71 -10.12
#